data_AF-A0A1A2VBB4-F1
#
_entry.id   AF-A0A1A2VBB4-F1
#
_cell.length_a   1.000
_cell.length_b   1.000
_cell.length_c   1.000
_cell.angle_alpha   90.00
_cell.angle_beta   90.00
_cell.angle_gamma   90.00
#
_symmetry.space_group_name_H-M   'P 1'
#
loop_
_entity.id
_entity.type
_entity.pdbx_description
1 polymer ?
#
loop_
_entity_poly.entity_id
_entity_poly.type
_entity_poly.pdbx_seq_one_letter_code
_entity_poly.pdbx_strand_id
1 'polypeptide(L)'
;MTTLDYPVWLRVDHWLNVLFVTLIIRSGIEILSTHPKLYWHDDSKPGSEWARFTRKVMPRHRLYDTLDEEESYSSLVALPGHKKLGMGRHWHFFSVIGWILLGLSYYVLLFATGQWHRYWPYSRSIFPEAVNDIVTYMSFNLPPLLPGEPLDAIQKLTYAGVVFILAPFQILTGAAQSPAIEARFPWYVRMWGGRQWARSLHFLGLVAFVVFIVIHLSMIFFWGWGQLTASMIFGSVRNINWATALSLMIVGAIIAVHVAATRWSLRHPTQVHRILGAVVTRVRLLLLRPLNSRQDYPVRKLTEDHRVNGKPPASTEYKVMAVHNFVDWRLPVGGLVENPVTLDLAALRTLAERQTQRTMHNCVQGWTSIGEWSGISLAQLADLVKPLPQAKYICFLSMQDTGRDEPAAETPGGQFYEVMDLELAYKPQTLLAYEMNGRPLPIKHGAPLRLRVETQVGFKMVKWINGIEFVDDYSGIGHGLGGWREDHVHYDKDVEI
;
A
#
# COMPACT_ATOMS: atom_id res chain seq x y z
N MET A 1 -7.30 12.90 -44.87
CA MET A 1 -7.48 12.35 -43.52
C MET A 1 -6.53 11.18 -43.38
N THR A 2 -5.58 11.25 -42.45
CA THR A 2 -4.72 10.11 -42.11
C THR A 2 -5.58 9.08 -41.38
N THR A 3 -5.83 7.94 -42.01
CA THR A 3 -6.51 6.81 -41.37
C THR A 3 -5.65 6.32 -40.20
N LEU A 4 -6.15 6.41 -38.97
CA LEU A 4 -5.42 5.98 -37.78
C LEU A 4 -5.39 4.45 -37.73
N ASP A 5 -4.25 3.87 -38.08
CA ASP A 5 -3.98 2.43 -38.05
C ASP A 5 -3.69 1.93 -36.64
N TYR A 6 -3.75 0.61 -36.42
CA TYR A 6 -3.40 -0.01 -35.13
C TYR A 6 -1.95 -0.52 -35.16
N PRO A 7 -0.94 0.33 -34.86
CA PRO A 7 0.45 -0.06 -34.92
C PRO A 7 0.75 -1.19 -33.93
N VAL A 8 1.82 -1.94 -34.21
CA VAL A 8 2.22 -3.10 -33.39
C VAL A 8 2.37 -2.73 -31.91
N TRP A 9 3.00 -1.60 -31.62
CA TRP A 9 3.23 -1.15 -30.24
C TRP A 9 1.92 -0.96 -29.48
N LEU A 10 0.89 -0.37 -30.10
CA LEU A 10 -0.41 -0.11 -29.47
C LEU A 10 -1.12 -1.43 -29.13
N ARG A 11 -0.98 -2.43 -29.99
CA ARG A 11 -1.58 -3.75 -29.83
C ARG A 11 -0.88 -4.57 -28.75
N VAL A 12 0.45 -4.51 -28.70
CA VAL A 12 1.25 -5.16 -27.65
C VAL A 12 0.96 -4.50 -26.29
N ASP A 13 0.95 -3.16 -26.26
CA ASP A 13 0.66 -2.37 -25.07
C ASP A 13 -0.71 -2.74 -24.48
N HIS A 14 -1.74 -2.82 -25.32
CA HIS A 14 -3.08 -3.23 -24.89
C HIS A 14 -3.09 -4.56 -24.11
N TRP A 15 -2.46 -5.62 -24.64
CA TRP A 15 -2.44 -6.93 -23.97
C TRP A 15 -1.60 -6.95 -22.69
N LEU A 16 -0.48 -6.23 -22.68
CA LEU A 16 0.32 -6.04 -21.46
C LEU A 16 -0.46 -5.24 -20.40
N ASN A 17 -1.21 -4.24 -20.83
CA ASN A 17 -2.07 -3.42 -19.98
C ASN A 17 -3.17 -4.27 -19.34
N VAL A 18 -3.81 -5.17 -20.08
CA VAL A 18 -4.78 -6.14 -19.53
C VAL A 18 -4.14 -7.00 -18.45
N LEU A 19 -2.93 -7.52 -18.68
CA LEU A 19 -2.20 -8.31 -17.69
C LEU A 19 -1.94 -7.51 -16.40
N PHE A 20 -1.35 -6.32 -16.51
CA PHE A 20 -1.02 -5.51 -15.34
C PHE A 20 -2.26 -5.04 -14.59
N VAL A 21 -3.26 -4.49 -15.28
CA VAL A 21 -4.48 -3.99 -14.64
C VAL A 21 -5.20 -5.11 -13.89
N THR A 22 -5.31 -6.31 -14.46
CA THR A 22 -5.94 -7.44 -13.76
C THR A 22 -5.15 -7.92 -12.55
N LEU A 23 -3.81 -7.88 -12.59
CA LEU A 23 -2.95 -8.15 -11.42
C LEU A 23 -3.13 -7.09 -10.33
N ILE A 24 -3.16 -5.80 -10.70
CA ILE A 24 -3.39 -4.67 -9.80
C ILE A 24 -4.75 -4.78 -9.12
N ILE A 25 -5.81 -5.11 -9.88
CA ILE A 25 -7.17 -5.29 -9.34
C ILE A 25 -7.19 -6.40 -8.28
N ARG A 26 -6.72 -7.62 -8.61
CA ARG A 26 -6.76 -8.76 -7.68
C ARG A 26 -5.88 -8.54 -6.44
N SER A 27 -4.71 -7.93 -6.61
CA SER A 27 -3.82 -7.61 -5.48
C SER A 27 -4.35 -6.44 -4.63
N GLY A 28 -5.01 -5.45 -5.24
CA GLY A 28 -5.69 -4.36 -4.51
C GLY A 28 -6.87 -4.85 -3.69
N ILE A 29 -7.62 -5.83 -4.19
CA ILE A 29 -8.68 -6.52 -3.43
C ILE A 29 -8.09 -7.27 -2.22
N GLU A 30 -6.94 -7.90 -2.36
CA GLU A 30 -6.24 -8.53 -1.22
C GLU A 30 -5.86 -7.50 -0.15
N ILE A 31 -5.32 -6.35 -0.56
CA ILE A 31 -4.99 -5.25 0.36
C ILE A 31 -6.25 -4.77 1.10
N LEU A 32 -7.35 -4.56 0.37
CA LEU A 32 -8.64 -4.15 0.96
C LEU A 32 -9.16 -5.18 1.97
N SER A 33 -8.92 -6.48 1.77
CA SER A 33 -9.44 -7.54 2.65
C SER A 33 -8.95 -7.44 4.10
N THR A 34 -7.79 -6.82 4.33
CA THR A 34 -7.19 -6.69 5.68
C THR A 34 -7.70 -5.51 6.47
N HIS A 35 -8.23 -4.49 5.80
CA HIS A 35 -9.07 -3.49 6.43
C HIS A 35 -10.27 -3.21 5.52
N PRO A 36 -11.31 -4.07 5.56
CA PRO A 36 -12.40 -4.09 4.60
C PRO A 36 -13.43 -2.98 4.89
N LYS A 37 -12.94 -1.78 5.17
CA LYS A 37 -13.69 -0.57 5.53
C LYS A 37 -13.02 0.65 4.92
N LEU A 38 -13.80 1.62 4.46
CA LEU A 38 -13.33 2.87 3.88
C LEU A 38 -13.95 4.06 4.63
N TYR A 39 -13.18 5.11 4.82
CA TYR A 39 -13.57 6.28 5.61
C TYR A 39 -13.34 7.56 4.82
N TRP A 40 -14.07 8.61 5.19
CA TRP A 40 -13.76 9.97 4.76
C TRP A 40 -12.87 10.70 5.78
N HIS A 41 -12.87 10.29 7.05
CA HIS A 41 -12.10 10.95 8.10
C HIS A 41 -10.82 10.19 8.46
N ASP A 42 -9.71 10.93 8.61
CA ASP A 42 -8.39 10.38 8.89
C ASP A 42 -8.23 9.75 10.28
N ASP A 43 -9.21 9.91 11.18
CA ASP A 43 -9.23 9.23 12.47
C ASP A 43 -9.64 7.75 12.37
N SER A 44 -10.23 7.33 11.24
CA SER A 44 -10.73 5.97 11.01
C SER A 44 -11.59 5.45 12.17
N LYS A 45 -12.43 6.33 12.75
CA LYS A 45 -13.26 6.03 13.92
C LYS A 45 -14.17 4.83 13.62
N PRO A 46 -14.15 3.74 14.40
CA PRO A 46 -15.05 2.60 14.19
C PRO A 46 -16.52 3.05 14.11
N GLY A 47 -17.23 2.62 13.07
CA GLY A 47 -18.63 3.00 12.83
C GLY A 47 -18.80 4.26 11.97
N SER A 48 -17.72 4.97 11.63
CA SER A 48 -17.75 6.12 10.71
C SER A 48 -17.44 5.76 9.26
N GLU A 49 -17.19 4.48 8.95
CA GLU A 49 -16.94 4.03 7.59
C GLU A 49 -18.16 4.29 6.68
N TRP A 50 -17.91 4.78 5.46
CA TRP A 50 -18.96 4.96 4.45
C TRP A 50 -19.19 3.68 3.63
N ALA A 51 -18.19 2.80 3.58
CA ALA A 51 -18.30 1.47 2.99
C ALA A 51 -17.69 0.41 3.91
N ARG A 52 -18.38 -0.73 4.02
CA ARG A 52 -18.02 -1.88 4.86
C ARG A 52 -18.19 -3.17 4.05
N PHE A 53 -17.12 -3.94 3.92
CA PHE A 53 -17.06 -5.21 3.18
C PHE A 53 -16.83 -6.42 4.10
N THR A 54 -17.17 -6.28 5.39
CA THR A 54 -17.10 -7.33 6.40
C THR A 54 -18.42 -7.43 7.14
N ARG A 55 -18.75 -8.65 7.60
CA ARG A 55 -19.88 -8.91 8.51
C ARG A 55 -19.44 -9.10 9.96
N LYS A 56 -18.13 -9.05 10.24
CA LYS A 56 -17.61 -9.24 11.59
C LYS A 56 -18.07 -8.12 12.51
N VAL A 57 -18.43 -8.50 13.73
CA VAL A 57 -18.74 -7.56 14.82
C VAL A 57 -17.65 -7.68 15.86
N MET A 58 -16.99 -6.56 16.15
CA MET A 58 -15.89 -6.54 17.12
C MET A 58 -16.44 -6.61 18.56
N PRO A 59 -15.77 -7.37 19.45
CA PRO A 59 -16.23 -7.52 20.82
C PRO A 59 -16.11 -6.19 21.58
N ARG A 60 -17.09 -5.90 22.44
CA ARG A 60 -17.06 -4.72 23.33
C ARG A 60 -16.50 -5.00 24.72
N HIS A 61 -16.46 -6.27 25.12
CA HIS A 61 -16.10 -6.70 26.48
C HIS A 61 -14.60 -7.03 26.64
N ARG A 62 -13.82 -7.02 25.56
CA ARG A 62 -12.38 -7.25 25.57
C ARG A 62 -11.71 -6.33 24.55
N LEU A 63 -10.43 -6.06 24.76
CA LEU A 63 -9.61 -5.39 23.76
C LEU A 63 -9.60 -6.24 22.48
N TYR A 64 -9.99 -5.63 21.37
CA TYR A 64 -9.73 -6.14 20.03
C TYR A 64 -8.73 -5.22 19.36
N ASP A 65 -8.02 -5.76 18.38
CA ASP A 65 -7.07 -5.00 17.58
C ASP A 65 -7.43 -5.07 16.09
N THR A 66 -6.66 -4.40 15.25
CA THR A 66 -6.97 -4.37 13.83
C THR A 66 -6.67 -5.67 13.08
N LEU A 67 -6.00 -6.65 13.68
CA LEU A 67 -5.83 -7.99 13.07
C LEU A 67 -7.13 -8.80 13.19
N ASP A 68 -7.89 -8.60 14.27
CA ASP A 68 -9.19 -9.25 14.47
C ASP A 68 -10.21 -8.89 13.35
N GLU A 69 -10.01 -7.76 12.68
CA GLU A 69 -10.86 -7.22 11.61
C GLU A 69 -10.59 -7.81 10.21
N GLU A 70 -9.49 -8.52 9.99
CA GLU A 70 -9.08 -8.99 8.65
C GLU A 70 -9.99 -10.07 8.06
N GLU A 71 -10.28 -10.01 6.77
CA GLU A 71 -11.11 -11.00 6.07
C GLU A 71 -10.29 -11.91 5.15
N SER A 72 -10.63 -13.20 5.14
CA SER A 72 -9.97 -14.18 4.28
C SER A 72 -10.72 -14.32 2.96
N TYR A 73 -10.41 -13.45 2.00
CA TYR A 73 -10.98 -13.57 0.66
C TYR A 73 -10.41 -14.78 -0.10
N SER A 74 -11.21 -15.32 -1.02
CA SER A 74 -10.80 -16.43 -1.90
C SER A 74 -9.79 -15.98 -2.94
N SER A 75 -8.86 -16.88 -3.29
CA SER A 75 -7.94 -16.71 -4.42
C SER A 75 -8.65 -16.45 -5.76
N LEU A 76 -9.95 -16.74 -5.89
CA LEU A 76 -10.69 -16.42 -7.11
C LEU A 76 -10.74 -14.90 -7.37
N VAL A 77 -10.92 -14.11 -6.30
CA VAL A 77 -11.13 -12.65 -6.40
C VAL A 77 -9.91 -11.85 -5.95
N ALA A 78 -9.07 -12.43 -5.09
CA ALA A 78 -7.90 -11.77 -4.51
C ALA A 78 -6.60 -12.49 -4.92
N LEU A 79 -5.49 -11.76 -4.97
CA LEU A 79 -4.15 -12.29 -5.23
C LEU A 79 -3.24 -12.09 -4.00
N PRO A 80 -2.84 -13.17 -3.30
CA PRO A 80 -3.23 -14.56 -3.50
C PRO A 80 -4.51 -15.00 -2.77
N GLY A 81 -5.16 -14.12 -2.01
CA GLY A 81 -6.22 -14.53 -1.08
C GLY A 81 -5.67 -14.94 0.29
N HIS A 82 -6.59 -15.34 1.17
CA HIS A 82 -6.28 -15.94 2.47
C HIS A 82 -5.55 -15.02 3.47
N LYS A 83 -5.86 -13.72 3.51
CA LYS A 83 -5.29 -12.71 4.43
C LYS A 83 -3.78 -12.50 4.27
N LYS A 84 -3.24 -12.76 3.08
CA LYS A 84 -1.83 -12.63 2.76
C LYS A 84 -1.50 -11.20 2.31
N LEU A 85 -1.67 -10.23 3.21
CA LEU A 85 -1.44 -8.80 2.91
C LEU A 85 -0.05 -8.54 2.33
N GLY A 86 0.99 -9.15 2.89
CA GLY A 86 2.36 -8.99 2.39
C GLY A 86 2.47 -9.36 0.92
N MET A 87 1.97 -10.54 0.55
CA MET A 87 1.95 -11.01 -0.84
C MET A 87 1.10 -10.11 -1.74
N GLY A 88 -0.07 -9.68 -1.27
CA GLY A 88 -0.91 -8.72 -2.00
C GLY A 88 -0.16 -7.44 -2.33
N ARG A 89 0.56 -6.87 -1.35
CA ARG A 89 1.37 -5.65 -1.53
C ARG A 89 2.52 -5.84 -2.51
N HIS A 90 3.26 -6.96 -2.42
CA HIS A 90 4.35 -7.27 -3.37
C HIS A 90 3.85 -7.30 -4.81
N TRP A 91 2.77 -8.02 -5.09
CA TRP A 91 2.17 -8.08 -6.41
C TRP A 91 1.61 -6.74 -6.87
N HIS A 92 0.98 -6.00 -5.96
CA HIS A 92 0.39 -4.71 -6.27
C HIS A 92 1.46 -3.71 -6.72
N PHE A 93 2.49 -3.49 -5.92
CA PHE A 93 3.53 -2.50 -6.24
C PHE A 93 4.39 -2.92 -7.43
N PHE A 94 4.72 -4.22 -7.55
CA PHE A 94 5.41 -4.72 -8.74
C PHE A 94 4.61 -4.45 -10.02
N SER A 95 3.31 -4.76 -10.00
CA SER A 95 2.43 -4.57 -11.15
C SER A 95 2.19 -3.10 -11.46
N VAL A 96 2.07 -2.24 -10.44
CA VAL A 96 1.95 -0.78 -10.59
C VAL A 96 3.19 -0.19 -11.25
N ILE A 97 4.41 -0.61 -10.85
CA ILE A 97 5.65 -0.15 -11.51
C ILE A 97 5.63 -0.53 -13.00
N GLY A 98 5.32 -1.80 -13.31
CA GLY A 98 5.20 -2.26 -14.68
C GLY A 98 4.14 -1.49 -15.48
N TRP A 99 2.99 -1.23 -14.88
CA TRP A 99 1.89 -0.49 -15.49
C TRP A 99 2.23 0.98 -15.74
N ILE A 100 2.91 1.65 -14.82
CA ILE A 100 3.36 3.03 -14.99
C ILE A 100 4.41 3.14 -16.11
N LEU A 101 5.37 2.20 -16.16
CA LEU A 101 6.37 2.18 -17.23
C LEU A 101 5.73 1.92 -18.60
N LEU A 102 4.79 0.98 -18.65
CA LEU A 102 3.99 0.71 -19.84
C LEU A 102 3.21 1.95 -20.27
N GLY A 103 2.48 2.58 -19.34
CA GLY A 103 1.72 3.80 -19.57
C GLY A 103 2.59 4.98 -20.01
N LEU A 104 3.81 5.13 -19.47
CA LEU A 104 4.75 6.14 -19.93
C LEU A 104 5.16 5.89 -21.39
N SER A 105 5.48 4.64 -21.74
CA SER A 105 5.81 4.27 -23.12
C SER A 105 4.62 4.52 -24.06
N TYR A 106 3.41 4.19 -23.61
CA TYR A 106 2.17 4.45 -24.32
C TYR A 106 2.00 5.95 -24.58
N TYR A 107 2.11 6.80 -23.55
CA TYR A 107 1.98 8.25 -23.69
C TYR A 107 3.00 8.82 -24.67
N VAL A 108 4.27 8.44 -24.55
CA VAL A 108 5.34 8.88 -25.46
C VAL A 108 5.00 8.51 -26.91
N LEU A 109 4.67 7.25 -27.17
CA LEU A 109 4.36 6.78 -28.52
C LEU A 109 3.05 7.37 -29.05
N LEU A 110 2.04 7.53 -28.20
CA LEU A 110 0.75 8.12 -28.53
C LEU A 110 0.91 9.54 -29.08
N PHE A 111 1.71 10.37 -28.41
CA PHE A 111 1.97 11.74 -28.87
C PHE A 111 2.96 11.77 -30.04
N ALA A 112 4.05 10.98 -30.00
CA ALA A 112 5.06 10.98 -31.05
C ALA A 112 4.55 10.47 -32.41
N THR A 113 3.57 9.56 -32.41
CA THR A 113 3.02 8.98 -33.65
C THR A 113 1.70 9.63 -34.09
N GLY A 114 1.22 10.66 -33.39
CA GLY A 114 -0.07 11.30 -33.70
C GLY A 114 -1.29 10.45 -33.35
N GLN A 115 -1.13 9.31 -32.67
CA GLN A 115 -2.25 8.44 -32.31
C GLN A 115 -3.14 9.06 -31.22
N TRP A 116 -2.71 10.15 -30.55
CA TRP A 116 -3.55 10.92 -29.63
C TRP A 116 -4.81 11.52 -30.29
N HIS A 117 -4.78 11.75 -31.60
CA HIS A 117 -5.93 12.22 -32.38
C HIS A 117 -7.16 11.30 -32.24
N ARG A 118 -6.95 10.00 -31.92
CA ARG A 118 -8.00 9.01 -31.61
C ARG A 118 -8.92 9.43 -30.47
N TYR A 119 -8.43 10.26 -29.56
CA TYR A 119 -9.11 10.60 -28.31
C TYR A 119 -9.55 12.06 -28.26
N TRP A 120 -9.02 12.90 -29.16
CA TRP A 120 -9.28 14.33 -29.09
C TRP A 120 -10.67 14.69 -29.66
N PRO A 121 -11.50 15.43 -28.89
CA PRO A 121 -12.80 15.89 -29.36
C PRO A 121 -12.64 17.19 -30.18
N TYR A 122 -12.49 17.08 -31.51
CA TYR A 122 -12.35 18.23 -32.41
C TYR A 122 -13.62 19.09 -32.54
N SER A 123 -14.79 18.53 -32.22
CA SER A 123 -16.09 19.21 -32.29
C SER A 123 -16.83 19.10 -30.96
N ARG A 124 -17.55 20.17 -30.58
CA ARG A 124 -18.46 20.15 -29.43
C ARG A 124 -19.72 19.32 -29.67
N SER A 125 -20.03 18.97 -30.92
CA SER A 125 -21.16 18.10 -31.26
C SER A 125 -21.01 16.68 -30.70
N ILE A 126 -19.78 16.26 -30.38
CA ILE A 126 -19.50 14.95 -29.81
C ILE A 126 -20.25 14.69 -28.49
N PHE A 127 -20.54 15.73 -27.70
CA PHE A 127 -21.24 15.56 -26.42
C PHE A 127 -22.72 15.18 -26.60
N PRO A 128 -23.54 15.92 -27.37
CA PRO A 128 -24.90 15.48 -27.66
C PRO A 128 -24.94 14.19 -28.50
N GLU A 129 -23.99 13.96 -29.41
CA GLU A 129 -23.87 12.69 -30.15
C GLU A 129 -23.63 11.51 -29.20
N ALA A 130 -22.75 11.65 -28.22
CA ALA A 130 -22.49 10.60 -27.22
C ALA A 130 -23.73 10.25 -26.39
N VAL A 131 -24.62 11.21 -26.11
CA VAL A 131 -25.89 10.92 -25.44
C VAL A 131 -26.80 10.08 -26.35
N ASN A 132 -26.85 10.38 -27.64
CA ASN A 132 -27.59 9.58 -28.61
C ASN A 132 -27.01 8.16 -28.74
N ASP A 133 -25.68 8.04 -28.72
CA ASP A 133 -25.00 6.74 -28.75
C ASP A 133 -25.36 5.90 -27.52
N ILE A 134 -25.40 6.51 -26.32
CA ILE A 134 -25.83 5.82 -25.09
C ILE A 134 -27.24 5.26 -25.25
N VAL A 135 -28.19 6.07 -25.74
CA VAL A 135 -29.57 5.62 -25.96
C VAL A 135 -29.61 4.48 -26.99
N THR A 136 -28.79 4.58 -28.04
CA THR A 136 -28.68 3.55 -29.09
C THR A 136 -28.15 2.24 -28.50
N TYR A 137 -27.09 2.27 -27.70
CA TYR A 137 -26.57 1.11 -26.98
C TYR A 137 -27.58 0.52 -26.00
N MET A 138 -28.33 1.36 -25.26
CA MET A 138 -29.38 0.90 -24.34
C MET A 138 -30.55 0.22 -25.07
N SER A 139 -30.75 0.54 -26.35
CA SER A 139 -31.70 -0.15 -27.24
C SER A 139 -31.13 -1.42 -27.89
N PHE A 140 -29.94 -1.86 -27.48
CA PHE A 140 -29.19 -2.98 -28.05
C PHE A 140 -28.79 -2.82 -29.53
N ASN A 141 -28.69 -1.57 -30.00
CA ASN A 141 -28.22 -1.24 -31.34
C ASN A 141 -26.81 -0.66 -31.30
N LEU A 142 -26.09 -0.76 -32.43
CA LEU A 142 -24.78 -0.15 -32.60
C LEU A 142 -24.93 1.27 -33.14
N PRO A 143 -24.40 2.30 -32.46
CA PRO A 143 -24.32 3.63 -33.02
C PRO A 143 -23.35 3.67 -34.21
N PRO A 144 -23.54 4.61 -35.15
CA PRO A 144 -22.60 4.80 -36.24
C PRO A 144 -21.25 5.33 -35.71
N LEU A 145 -20.17 4.90 -36.34
CA LEU A 145 -18.84 5.44 -36.05
C LEU A 145 -18.74 6.90 -36.51
N LEU A 146 -17.88 7.67 -35.85
CA LEU A 146 -17.59 9.03 -36.28
C LEU A 146 -16.93 9.04 -37.69
N PRO A 147 -17.20 10.04 -38.54
CA PRO A 147 -16.67 10.07 -39.90
C PRO A 147 -15.14 10.00 -39.94
N GLY A 148 -14.60 8.95 -40.58
CA GLY A 148 -13.16 8.74 -40.72
C GLY A 148 -12.43 8.28 -39.46
N GLU A 149 -13.17 7.93 -38.40
CA GLU A 149 -12.64 7.53 -37.10
C GLU A 149 -13.03 6.09 -36.76
N PRO A 150 -12.21 5.37 -35.99
CA PRO A 150 -12.50 3.98 -35.62
C PRO A 150 -13.48 3.85 -34.45
N LEU A 151 -14.02 4.95 -33.93
CA LEU A 151 -14.82 5.01 -32.69
C LEU A 151 -16.10 5.83 -32.92
N ASP A 152 -17.18 5.46 -32.21
CA ASP A 152 -18.33 6.34 -32.01
C ASP A 152 -18.02 7.44 -30.97
N ALA A 153 -18.97 8.35 -30.74
CA ALA A 153 -18.75 9.52 -29.89
C ALA A 153 -18.57 9.13 -28.41
N ILE A 154 -19.40 8.23 -27.88
CA ILE A 154 -19.28 7.82 -26.47
C ILE A 154 -18.03 6.98 -26.21
N GLN A 155 -17.64 6.11 -27.14
CA GLN A 155 -16.39 5.35 -27.06
C GLN A 155 -15.18 6.28 -27.05
N LYS A 156 -15.12 7.26 -27.96
CA LYS A 156 -14.02 8.24 -28.01
C LYS A 156 -13.90 8.99 -26.68
N LEU A 157 -15.00 9.52 -26.15
CA LEU A 157 -14.99 10.23 -24.86
C LEU A 157 -14.64 9.32 -23.68
N THR A 158 -15.17 8.09 -23.65
CA THR A 158 -14.91 7.14 -22.57
C THR A 158 -13.46 6.70 -22.56
N TYR A 159 -12.88 6.35 -23.71
CA TYR A 159 -11.48 5.95 -23.80
C TYR A 159 -10.55 7.12 -23.49
N ALA A 160 -10.86 8.32 -23.95
CA ALA A 160 -10.14 9.53 -23.54
C ALA A 160 -10.19 9.72 -22.01
N GLY A 161 -11.36 9.57 -21.40
CA GLY A 161 -11.54 9.66 -19.95
C GLY A 161 -10.74 8.59 -19.19
N VAL A 162 -10.76 7.34 -19.64
CA VAL A 162 -10.00 6.27 -19.00
C VAL A 162 -8.49 6.53 -19.08
N VAL A 163 -7.99 6.89 -20.27
CA VAL A 163 -6.55 7.07 -20.52
C VAL A 163 -6.02 8.33 -19.84
N PHE A 164 -6.70 9.47 -19.96
CA PHE A 164 -6.18 10.78 -19.54
C PHE A 164 -6.70 11.27 -18.20
N ILE A 165 -7.74 10.65 -17.64
CA ILE A 165 -8.32 11.06 -16.35
C ILE A 165 -8.20 9.92 -15.36
N LEU A 166 -8.85 8.77 -15.62
CA LEU A 166 -8.97 7.70 -14.63
C LEU A 166 -7.62 7.05 -14.30
N ALA A 167 -6.78 6.78 -15.31
CA ALA A 167 -5.46 6.18 -15.09
C ALA A 167 -4.53 7.12 -14.29
N PRO A 168 -4.31 8.40 -14.69
CA PRO A 168 -3.56 9.35 -13.87
C PRO A 168 -4.16 9.54 -12.47
N PHE A 169 -5.49 9.59 -12.35
CA PHE A 169 -6.18 9.69 -11.06
C PHE A 169 -5.84 8.51 -10.14
N GLN A 170 -5.82 7.28 -10.65
CA GLN A 170 -5.41 6.10 -9.86
C GLN A 170 -3.94 6.18 -9.42
N ILE A 171 -3.04 6.61 -10.30
CA ILE A 171 -1.62 6.78 -9.95
C ILE A 171 -1.46 7.81 -8.83
N LEU A 172 -2.12 8.97 -8.97
CA LEU A 172 -2.03 10.06 -8.01
C LEU A 172 -2.66 9.69 -6.66
N THR A 173 -3.87 9.13 -6.65
CA THR A 173 -4.52 8.67 -5.41
C THR A 173 -3.78 7.50 -4.75
N GLY A 174 -3.10 6.66 -5.53
CA GLY A 174 -2.18 5.63 -5.02
C GLY A 174 -0.96 6.25 -4.33
N ALA A 175 -0.30 7.23 -4.96
CA ALA A 175 0.82 7.95 -4.36
C ALA A 175 0.43 8.71 -3.09
N ALA A 176 -0.80 9.23 -2.99
CA ALA A 176 -1.31 9.89 -1.79
C ALA A 176 -1.48 8.95 -0.58
N GLN A 177 -1.40 7.63 -0.79
CA GLN A 177 -1.40 6.61 0.25
C GLN A 177 0.01 6.16 0.67
N SER A 178 1.08 6.76 0.15
CA SER A 178 2.44 6.49 0.65
C SER A 178 2.70 7.25 1.96
N PRO A 179 3.17 6.58 3.04
CA PRO A 179 3.56 7.27 4.27
C PRO A 179 4.70 8.28 4.05
N ALA A 180 5.69 7.99 3.20
CA ALA A 180 6.78 8.94 2.94
C ALA A 180 6.32 10.18 2.16
N ILE A 181 5.40 10.02 1.19
CA ILE A 181 4.81 11.15 0.48
C ILE A 181 3.95 11.99 1.42
N GLU A 182 3.10 11.36 2.24
CA GLU A 182 2.29 12.05 3.25
C GLU A 182 3.17 12.83 4.23
N ALA A 183 4.23 12.20 4.73
CA ALA A 183 5.15 12.80 5.66
C ALA A 183 5.86 14.04 5.09
N ARG A 184 6.30 13.97 3.82
CA ARG A 184 7.07 15.04 3.18
C ARG A 184 6.21 16.14 2.54
N PHE A 185 5.04 15.77 2.03
CA PHE A 185 4.10 16.63 1.31
C PHE A 185 2.67 16.51 1.86
N PRO A 186 2.41 16.88 3.14
CA PRO A 186 1.06 16.80 3.71
C PRO A 186 0.00 17.58 2.91
N TRP A 187 0.39 18.64 2.21
CA TRP A 187 -0.51 19.43 1.35
C TRP A 187 -1.08 18.60 0.20
N TYR A 188 -0.29 17.70 -0.38
CA TYR A 188 -0.69 16.85 -1.50
C TYR A 188 -1.76 15.87 -1.04
N VAL A 189 -1.57 15.24 0.12
CA VAL A 189 -2.59 14.33 0.68
C VAL A 189 -3.86 15.09 1.07
N ARG A 190 -3.73 16.31 1.62
CA ARG A 190 -4.88 17.16 1.94
C ARG A 190 -5.69 17.62 0.73
N MET A 191 -5.09 17.74 -0.47
CA MET A 191 -5.82 18.12 -1.68
C MET A 191 -6.91 17.10 -2.02
N TRP A 192 -6.72 15.84 -1.65
CA TRP A 192 -7.69 14.76 -1.82
C TRP A 192 -8.74 14.74 -0.69
N GLY A 193 -8.56 15.52 0.37
CA GLY A 193 -9.38 15.50 1.59
C GLY A 193 -8.72 14.82 2.79
N GLY A 194 -7.51 14.26 2.61
CA GLY A 194 -6.82 13.44 3.60
C GLY A 194 -6.49 12.06 3.05
N ARG A 195 -5.82 11.23 3.85
CA ARG A 195 -5.39 9.90 3.43
C ARG A 195 -6.57 8.95 3.26
N GLN A 196 -7.56 9.03 4.16
CA GLN A 196 -8.74 8.16 4.06
C GLN A 196 -9.62 8.53 2.85
N TRP A 197 -9.70 9.82 2.51
CA TRP A 197 -10.27 10.24 1.24
C TRP A 197 -9.51 9.67 0.05
N ALA A 198 -8.17 9.81 0.01
CA ALA A 198 -7.36 9.28 -1.09
C ALA A 198 -7.59 7.77 -1.28
N ARG A 199 -7.65 6.99 -0.19
CA ARG A 199 -7.94 5.56 -0.23
C ARG A 199 -9.36 5.25 -0.73
N SER A 200 -10.36 6.02 -0.31
CA SER A 200 -11.75 5.89 -0.77
C SER A 200 -11.91 6.24 -2.24
N LEU A 201 -11.29 7.33 -2.69
CA LEU A 201 -11.24 7.76 -4.09
C LEU A 201 -10.49 6.74 -4.96
N HIS A 202 -9.40 6.18 -4.45
CA HIS A 202 -8.67 5.10 -5.12
C HIS A 202 -9.56 3.88 -5.32
N PHE A 203 -10.31 3.45 -4.30
CA PHE A 203 -11.30 2.38 -4.42
C PHE A 203 -12.43 2.72 -5.41
N LEU A 204 -12.95 3.94 -5.42
CA LEU A 204 -13.96 4.35 -6.39
C LEU A 204 -13.43 4.29 -7.83
N GLY A 205 -12.16 4.65 -8.05
CA GLY A 205 -11.55 4.49 -9.37
C GLY A 205 -11.28 3.03 -9.75
N LEU A 206 -10.99 2.14 -8.78
CA LEU A 206 -11.01 0.69 -9.01
C LEU A 206 -12.40 0.23 -9.48
N VAL A 207 -13.48 0.67 -8.82
CA VAL A 207 -14.86 0.35 -9.24
C VAL A 207 -15.13 0.87 -10.65
N ALA A 208 -14.71 2.10 -10.96
CA ALA A 208 -14.86 2.67 -12.31
C ALA A 208 -14.10 1.85 -13.37
N PHE A 209 -12.88 1.40 -13.07
CA PHE A 209 -12.13 0.50 -13.95
C PHE A 209 -12.85 -0.84 -14.16
N VAL A 210 -13.38 -1.45 -13.11
CA VAL A 210 -14.12 -2.72 -13.21
C VAL A 210 -15.38 -2.53 -14.06
N VAL A 211 -16.16 -1.47 -13.82
CA VAL A 211 -17.36 -1.15 -14.62
C VAL A 211 -16.98 -0.92 -16.09
N PHE A 212 -15.95 -0.14 -16.36
CA PHE A 212 -15.43 0.07 -17.70
C PHE A 212 -15.05 -1.26 -18.38
N ILE A 213 -14.28 -2.12 -17.70
CA ILE A 213 -13.85 -3.42 -18.23
C ILE A 213 -15.06 -4.29 -18.56
N VAL A 214 -16.05 -4.38 -17.66
CA VAL A 214 -17.25 -5.18 -17.90
C VAL A 214 -18.01 -4.68 -19.12
N ILE A 215 -18.29 -3.38 -19.19
CA ILE A 215 -18.99 -2.78 -20.34
C ILE A 215 -18.20 -2.99 -21.63
N HIS A 216 -16.90 -2.68 -21.61
CA HIS A 216 -16.00 -2.81 -22.76
C HIS A 216 -15.95 -4.25 -23.29
N LEU A 217 -15.84 -5.25 -22.40
CA LEU A 217 -15.84 -6.65 -22.79
C LEU A 217 -17.21 -7.12 -23.29
N SER A 218 -18.31 -6.66 -22.68
CA SER A 218 -19.66 -6.93 -23.19
C SER A 218 -19.84 -6.40 -24.61
N MET A 219 -19.32 -5.20 -24.90
CA MET A 219 -19.42 -4.63 -26.23
C MET A 219 -18.67 -5.46 -27.27
N ILE A 220 -17.48 -5.93 -26.94
CA ILE A 220 -16.70 -6.83 -27.80
C ILE A 220 -17.45 -8.14 -28.02
N PHE A 221 -18.02 -8.73 -26.96
CA PHE A 221 -18.70 -10.01 -27.04
C PHE A 221 -19.95 -9.97 -27.91
N PHE A 222 -20.81 -8.96 -27.73
CA PHE A 222 -22.10 -8.89 -28.44
C PHE A 222 -22.00 -8.36 -29.87
N TRP A 223 -21.08 -7.43 -30.14
CA TRP A 223 -21.11 -6.67 -31.39
C TRP A 223 -19.82 -6.71 -32.22
N GLY A 224 -18.72 -7.17 -31.64
CA GLY A 224 -17.40 -7.03 -32.27
C GLY A 224 -16.55 -8.29 -32.29
N TRP A 225 -17.09 -9.44 -31.86
CA TRP A 225 -16.31 -10.66 -31.73
C TRP A 225 -15.74 -11.07 -33.09
N GLY A 226 -14.46 -11.47 -33.12
CA GLY A 226 -13.74 -11.82 -34.34
C GLY A 226 -13.16 -10.62 -35.10
N GLN A 227 -13.97 -9.60 -35.42
CA GLN A 227 -13.49 -8.44 -36.19
C GLN A 227 -12.62 -7.50 -35.34
N LEU A 228 -13.05 -7.17 -34.12
CA LEU A 228 -12.27 -6.35 -33.20
C LEU A 228 -11.03 -7.12 -32.71
N THR A 229 -11.15 -8.43 -32.48
CA THR A 229 -9.99 -9.28 -32.14
C THR A 229 -8.99 -9.34 -33.29
N ALA A 230 -9.44 -9.43 -34.56
CA ALA A 230 -8.57 -9.30 -35.73
C ALA A 230 -7.83 -7.97 -35.78
N SER A 231 -8.51 -6.86 -35.45
CA SER A 231 -7.88 -5.54 -35.37
C SER A 231 -6.83 -5.48 -34.26
N MET A 232 -7.10 -6.05 -33.08
CA MET A 232 -6.12 -6.12 -31.98
C MET A 232 -4.93 -7.05 -32.27
N ILE A 233 -5.12 -8.11 -33.05
CA ILE A 233 -4.07 -9.11 -33.31
C ILE A 233 -3.24 -8.79 -34.56
N PHE A 234 -3.86 -8.24 -35.60
CA PHE A 234 -3.21 -8.04 -36.90
C PHE A 234 -3.18 -6.58 -37.36
N GLY A 235 -3.85 -5.68 -36.65
CA GLY A 235 -3.99 -4.27 -37.01
C GLY A 235 -5.00 -4.00 -38.13
N SER A 236 -5.67 -5.04 -38.62
CA SER A 236 -6.68 -4.98 -39.68
C SER A 236 -7.59 -6.21 -39.59
N VAL A 237 -8.80 -6.10 -40.14
CA VAL A 237 -9.77 -7.22 -40.17
C VAL A 237 -9.34 -8.24 -41.23
N ARG A 238 -8.49 -9.18 -40.82
CA ARG A 238 -8.03 -10.31 -41.65
C ARG A 238 -7.89 -11.57 -40.81
N ASN A 239 -8.02 -12.74 -41.42
CA ASN A 239 -7.80 -14.04 -40.79
C ASN A 239 -8.54 -14.21 -39.45
N ILE A 240 -9.85 -13.91 -39.43
CA ILE A 240 -10.68 -13.81 -38.21
C ILE A 240 -10.57 -15.05 -37.31
N ASN A 241 -10.55 -16.25 -37.89
CA ASN A 241 -10.42 -17.49 -37.13
C ASN A 241 -9.08 -17.56 -36.37
N TRP A 242 -7.98 -17.19 -37.03
CA TRP A 242 -6.65 -17.12 -36.42
C TRP A 242 -6.55 -16.01 -35.39
N ALA A 243 -7.15 -14.85 -35.65
CA ALA A 243 -7.19 -13.76 -34.69
C ALA A 243 -7.93 -14.15 -33.41
N THR A 244 -9.07 -14.83 -33.54
CA THR A 244 -9.84 -15.36 -32.42
C THR A 244 -9.04 -16.40 -31.65
N ALA A 245 -8.45 -17.38 -32.34
CA ALA A 245 -7.62 -18.41 -31.71
C ALA A 245 -6.43 -17.80 -30.95
N LEU A 246 -5.73 -16.82 -31.54
CA LEU A 246 -4.60 -16.15 -30.90
C LEU A 246 -5.04 -15.30 -29.70
N SER A 247 -6.17 -14.61 -29.81
CA SER A 247 -6.74 -13.83 -28.69
C SER A 247 -7.11 -14.74 -27.51
N LEU A 248 -7.77 -15.88 -27.78
CA LEU A 248 -8.09 -16.87 -26.75
C LEU A 248 -6.83 -17.47 -26.12
N MET A 249 -5.78 -17.69 -26.92
CA MET A 249 -4.48 -18.14 -26.42
C MET A 249 -3.83 -17.10 -25.50
N ILE A 250 -3.87 -15.81 -25.84
CA ILE A 250 -3.35 -14.72 -24.99
C ILE A 250 -4.16 -14.63 -23.69
N VAL A 251 -5.51 -14.69 -23.76
CA VAL A 251 -6.37 -14.73 -22.57
C VAL A 251 -6.03 -15.93 -21.69
N GLY A 252 -5.86 -17.12 -22.29
CA GLY A 252 -5.43 -18.33 -21.59
C GLY A 252 -4.05 -18.16 -20.92
N ALA A 253 -3.10 -17.49 -21.58
CA ALA A 253 -1.79 -17.18 -21.01
C ALA A 253 -1.89 -16.21 -19.83
N ILE A 254 -2.72 -15.16 -19.93
CA ILE A 254 -2.96 -14.22 -18.82
C ILE A 254 -3.56 -14.96 -17.62
N ILE A 255 -4.56 -15.81 -17.84
CA ILE A 255 -5.16 -16.66 -16.78
C ILE A 255 -4.09 -17.57 -16.18
N ALA A 256 -3.24 -18.20 -17.00
CA ALA A 256 -2.15 -19.04 -16.52
C ALA A 256 -1.15 -18.26 -15.66
N VAL A 257 -0.81 -17.02 -16.02
CA VAL A 257 0.03 -16.12 -15.19
C VAL A 257 -0.65 -15.83 -13.85
N HIS A 258 -1.94 -15.53 -13.84
CA HIS A 258 -2.71 -15.30 -12.61
C HIS A 258 -2.74 -16.52 -11.67
N VAL A 259 -2.91 -17.71 -12.25
CA VAL A 259 -2.89 -18.98 -11.52
C VAL A 259 -1.48 -19.27 -10.99
N ALA A 260 -0.45 -19.06 -11.82
CA ALA A 260 0.94 -19.24 -11.42
C ALA A 260 1.35 -18.26 -10.30
N ALA A 261 1.01 -16.98 -10.43
CA ALA A 261 1.24 -15.95 -9.41
C ALA A 261 0.60 -16.32 -8.07
N THR A 262 -0.66 -16.78 -8.10
CA THR A 262 -1.38 -17.23 -6.91
C THR A 262 -0.68 -18.44 -6.27
N ARG A 263 -0.40 -19.49 -7.06
CA ARG A 263 0.23 -20.72 -6.54
C ARG A 263 1.65 -20.47 -6.03
N TRP A 264 2.42 -19.63 -6.71
CA TRP A 264 3.78 -19.27 -6.31
C TRP A 264 3.78 -18.51 -4.98
N SER A 265 2.86 -17.57 -4.81
CA SER A 265 2.70 -16.82 -3.55
C SER A 265 2.28 -17.69 -2.37
N LEU A 266 1.43 -18.68 -2.61
CA LEU A 266 0.97 -19.59 -1.54
C LEU A 266 2.02 -20.66 -1.18
N ARG A 267 2.78 -21.16 -2.16
CA ARG A 267 3.76 -22.25 -1.95
C ARG A 267 5.14 -21.76 -1.57
N HIS A 268 5.57 -20.62 -2.10
CA HIS A 268 6.92 -20.09 -1.93
C HIS A 268 6.90 -18.58 -1.63
N PRO A 269 6.21 -18.16 -0.54
CA PRO A 269 6.03 -16.73 -0.22
C PRO A 269 7.36 -16.00 0.01
N THR A 270 8.37 -16.64 0.59
CA THR A 270 9.71 -16.08 0.76
C THR A 270 10.41 -15.80 -0.58
N GLN A 271 10.21 -16.66 -1.59
CA GLN A 271 10.76 -16.42 -2.93
C GLN A 271 10.08 -15.24 -3.61
N VAL A 272 8.74 -15.15 -3.50
CA VAL A 272 7.97 -14.01 -4.03
C VAL A 272 8.43 -12.72 -3.37
N HIS A 273 8.51 -12.69 -2.04
CA HIS A 273 9.01 -11.55 -1.28
C HIS A 273 10.39 -11.11 -1.79
N ARG A 274 11.36 -12.03 -1.91
CA ARG A 274 12.72 -11.67 -2.32
C ARG A 274 12.79 -11.19 -3.78
N ILE A 275 12.09 -11.86 -4.69
CA ILE A 275 12.17 -11.56 -6.13
C ILE A 275 11.39 -10.29 -6.49
N LEU A 276 10.13 -10.17 -6.06
CA LEU A 276 9.34 -8.97 -6.33
C LEU A 276 9.85 -7.79 -5.49
N GLY A 277 10.18 -8.03 -4.22
CA GLY A 277 10.76 -7.04 -3.32
C GLY A 277 12.07 -6.46 -3.85
N ALA A 278 12.94 -7.24 -4.48
CA ALA A 278 14.19 -6.70 -5.08
C ALA A 278 13.93 -5.61 -6.13
N VAL A 279 12.82 -5.68 -6.86
CA VAL A 279 12.42 -4.64 -7.82
C VAL A 279 11.81 -3.45 -7.09
N VAL A 280 10.82 -3.72 -6.23
CA VAL A 280 10.06 -2.68 -5.52
C VAL A 280 10.96 -1.86 -4.59
N THR A 281 11.81 -2.51 -3.81
CA THR A 281 12.74 -1.87 -2.86
C THR A 281 13.70 -0.93 -3.58
N ARG A 282 14.23 -1.29 -4.75
CA ARG A 282 15.14 -0.40 -5.50
C ARG A 282 14.46 0.92 -5.89
N VAL A 283 13.24 0.83 -6.43
CA VAL A 283 12.46 2.03 -6.80
C VAL A 283 12.10 2.84 -5.57
N ARG A 284 11.70 2.18 -4.49
CA ARG A 284 11.34 2.80 -3.20
C ARG A 284 12.52 3.54 -2.57
N LEU A 285 13.68 2.91 -2.50
CA LEU A 285 14.89 3.52 -1.93
C LEU A 285 15.39 4.70 -2.77
N LEU A 286 15.23 4.65 -4.10
CA LEU A 286 15.61 5.78 -4.95
C LEU A 286 14.67 6.98 -4.79
N LEU A 287 13.34 6.73 -4.75
CA LEU A 287 12.35 7.80 -4.84
C LEU A 287 11.85 8.31 -3.49
N LEU A 288 11.73 7.43 -2.49
CA LEU A 288 11.02 7.71 -1.24
C LEU A 288 11.95 7.79 -0.02
N ARG A 289 13.00 6.99 0.05
CA ARG A 289 13.97 7.03 1.17
C ARG A 289 14.59 8.40 1.39
N PRO A 290 14.93 9.22 0.37
CA PRO A 290 15.48 10.56 0.59
C PRO A 290 14.50 11.55 1.22
N LEU A 291 13.20 11.26 1.25
CA LEU A 291 12.20 12.17 1.75
C LEU A 291 12.23 12.24 3.29
N ASN A 292 12.17 13.46 3.83
CA ASN A 292 12.12 13.72 5.27
C ASN A 292 10.72 14.18 5.68
N SER A 293 10.28 13.74 6.85
CA SER A 293 8.99 14.16 7.41
C SER A 293 8.99 15.65 7.74
N ARG A 294 7.85 16.31 7.50
CA ARG A 294 7.55 17.72 7.83
C ARG A 294 6.14 17.84 8.40
N GLN A 295 5.65 16.79 9.05
CA GLN A 295 4.29 16.76 9.57
C GLN A 295 4.18 17.64 10.82
N ASP A 296 3.10 18.41 10.90
CA ASP A 296 2.69 19.06 12.14
C ASP A 296 1.18 19.33 12.06
N TYR A 297 0.39 18.34 12.49
CA TYR A 297 -1.07 18.45 12.48
C TYR A 297 -1.56 19.33 13.65
N PRO A 298 -2.59 20.17 13.45
CA PRO A 298 -3.12 20.99 14.54
C PRO A 298 -3.81 20.11 15.60
N VAL A 299 -3.82 20.54 16.88
CA VAL A 299 -4.42 19.81 18.01
C VAL A 299 -5.86 19.33 17.75
N ARG A 300 -6.68 20.15 17.06
CA ARG A 300 -8.06 19.79 16.70
C ARG A 300 -8.20 18.57 15.78
N LYS A 301 -7.10 18.12 15.15
CA LYS A 301 -7.06 16.94 14.28
C LYS A 301 -6.62 15.68 15.03
N LEU A 302 -6.22 15.79 16.31
CA LEU A 302 -5.87 14.63 17.11
C LEU A 302 -7.06 13.67 17.19
N THR A 303 -6.79 12.39 16.99
CA THR A 303 -7.78 11.34 17.06
C THR A 303 -8.14 11.08 18.52
N GLU A 304 -9.44 11.13 18.83
CA GLU A 304 -9.97 10.85 20.17
C GLU A 304 -9.61 9.43 20.64
N ASP A 305 -9.95 8.42 19.82
CA ASP A 305 -9.68 7.02 20.07
C ASP A 305 -8.70 6.45 19.06
N HIS A 306 -7.41 6.46 19.41
CA HIS A 306 -6.40 5.83 18.57
C HIS A 306 -6.63 4.33 18.45
N ARG A 307 -6.64 3.86 17.20
CA ARG A 307 -6.77 2.44 16.90
C ARG A 307 -5.58 1.65 17.45
N VAL A 308 -5.85 0.41 17.82
CA VAL A 308 -4.85 -0.51 18.39
C VAL A 308 -4.53 -1.59 17.36
N ASN A 309 -3.24 -1.80 17.14
CA ASN A 309 -2.70 -2.93 16.37
C ASN A 309 -1.61 -3.60 17.20
N GLY A 310 -1.74 -4.90 17.42
CA GLY A 310 -0.97 -5.65 18.42
C GLY A 310 -1.53 -5.45 19.84
N LYS A 311 -1.64 -6.56 20.57
CA LYS A 311 -2.06 -6.66 21.97
C LYS A 311 -0.88 -6.51 22.93
N PRO A 312 -1.07 -5.87 24.10
CA PRO A 312 -0.01 -5.72 25.10
C PRO A 312 0.58 -7.04 25.59
N PRO A 313 1.85 -7.06 26.03
CA PRO A 313 2.45 -8.23 26.63
C PRO A 313 1.62 -8.71 27.82
N ALA A 314 1.29 -10.00 27.83
CA ALA A 314 0.50 -10.63 28.87
C ALA A 314 1.38 -11.30 29.96
N SER A 315 2.70 -11.22 29.83
CA SER A 315 3.64 -11.79 30.80
C SER A 315 3.47 -11.18 32.19
N THR A 316 3.76 -11.98 33.21
CA THR A 316 3.67 -11.53 34.61
C THR A 316 4.66 -10.39 34.86
N GLU A 317 5.86 -10.50 34.29
CA GLU A 317 6.94 -9.52 34.42
C GLU A 317 6.50 -8.15 33.88
N TYR A 318 5.87 -8.12 32.70
CA TYR A 318 5.36 -6.87 32.13
C TYR A 318 4.24 -6.27 32.98
N LYS A 319 3.31 -7.10 33.46
CA LYS A 319 2.20 -6.64 34.31
C LYS A 319 2.69 -6.06 35.63
N VAL A 320 3.68 -6.69 36.25
CA VAL A 320 4.32 -6.18 37.48
C VAL A 320 4.95 -4.81 37.19
N MET A 321 5.79 -4.70 36.16
CA MET A 321 6.37 -3.40 35.78
C MET A 321 5.30 -2.33 35.52
N ALA A 322 4.20 -2.68 34.85
CA ALA A 322 3.12 -1.76 34.56
C ALA A 322 2.41 -1.24 35.82
N VAL A 323 2.19 -2.09 36.84
CA VAL A 323 1.61 -1.69 38.14
C VAL A 323 2.53 -0.71 38.88
N HIS A 324 3.85 -0.88 38.76
CA HIS A 324 4.85 0.02 39.32
C HIS A 324 5.20 1.21 38.40
N ASN A 325 4.34 1.56 37.42
CA ASN A 325 4.58 2.65 36.47
C ASN A 325 5.94 2.56 35.75
N PHE A 326 6.41 1.34 35.50
CA PHE A 326 7.65 1.01 34.80
C PHE A 326 8.93 1.56 35.46
N VAL A 327 8.95 1.82 36.77
CA VAL A 327 10.18 2.22 37.49
C VAL A 327 11.26 1.13 37.47
N ASP A 328 10.86 -0.13 37.39
CA ASP A 328 11.75 -1.29 37.31
C ASP A 328 12.18 -1.64 35.88
N TRP A 329 11.62 -0.96 34.88
CA TRP A 329 11.96 -1.22 33.48
C TRP A 329 13.38 -0.73 33.17
N ARG A 330 14.11 -1.53 32.38
CA ARG A 330 15.49 -1.26 31.97
C ARG A 330 15.62 -1.51 30.47
N LEU A 331 16.32 -0.61 29.79
CA LEU A 331 16.59 -0.65 28.36
C LEU A 331 18.09 -0.84 28.12
N PRO A 332 18.57 -2.07 27.92
CA PRO A 332 19.87 -2.30 27.31
C PRO A 332 19.91 -1.72 25.89
N VAL A 333 20.95 -0.93 25.61
CA VAL A 333 21.29 -0.41 24.29
C VAL A 333 22.74 -0.80 23.99
N GLY A 334 22.93 -1.67 23.01
CA GLY A 334 24.22 -2.32 22.78
C GLY A 334 24.42 -2.80 21.34
N GLY A 335 25.17 -3.89 21.19
CA GLY A 335 25.62 -4.40 19.90
C GLY A 335 26.90 -3.70 19.43
N LEU A 336 26.94 -3.30 18.16
CA LEU A 336 28.08 -2.65 17.51
C LEU A 336 28.14 -1.16 17.85
N VAL A 337 28.45 -0.85 19.11
CA VAL A 337 28.55 0.51 19.66
C VAL A 337 29.81 0.67 20.51
N GLU A 338 30.35 1.89 20.63
CA GLU A 338 31.50 2.18 21.50
C GLU A 338 31.10 2.27 22.98
N ASN A 339 29.91 2.82 23.27
CA ASN A 339 29.42 3.09 24.62
C ASN A 339 28.09 2.37 24.88
N PRO A 340 28.09 1.06 25.18
CA PRO A 340 26.86 0.36 25.56
C PRO A 340 26.33 0.90 26.89
N VAL A 341 25.01 1.06 26.99
CA VAL A 341 24.33 1.62 28.17
C VAL A 341 23.10 0.81 28.54
N THR A 342 22.70 0.90 29.81
CA THR A 342 21.38 0.45 30.26
C THR A 342 20.65 1.64 30.87
N LEU A 343 19.54 2.05 30.25
CA LEU A 343 18.78 3.22 30.66
C LEU A 343 17.48 2.81 31.34
N ASP A 344 17.07 3.52 32.38
CA ASP A 344 15.70 3.49 32.86
C ASP A 344 14.88 4.63 32.23
N LEU A 345 13.58 4.70 32.57
CA LEU A 345 12.71 5.73 32.00
C LEU A 345 13.07 7.15 32.47
N ALA A 346 13.64 7.31 33.66
CA ALA A 346 14.07 8.60 34.17
C ALA A 346 15.31 9.11 33.40
N ALA A 347 16.30 8.24 33.21
CA ALA A 347 17.50 8.50 32.43
C ALA A 347 17.17 8.89 30.99
N LEU A 348 16.21 8.20 30.34
CA LEU A 348 15.74 8.57 29.00
C LEU A 348 15.13 9.97 28.95
N ARG A 349 14.37 10.39 29.98
CA ARG A 349 13.76 11.72 30.04
C ARG A 349 14.78 12.83 30.28
N THR A 350 15.89 12.53 30.93
CA THR A 350 16.97 13.50 31.20
C THR A 350 18.07 13.48 30.15
N LEU A 351 18.09 12.49 29.24
CA LEU A 351 19.14 12.33 28.23
C LEU A 351 19.20 13.50 27.25
N ALA A 352 18.04 14.05 26.89
CA ALA A 352 17.91 15.11 25.89
C ALA A 352 16.64 15.92 26.09
N GLU A 353 16.59 17.09 25.44
CA GLU A 353 15.37 17.89 25.37
C GLU A 353 14.21 17.08 24.76
N ARG A 354 13.07 17.12 25.46
CA ARG A 354 11.85 16.45 25.03
C ARG A 354 11.36 17.05 23.72
N GLN A 355 11.27 16.20 22.68
CA GLN A 355 10.67 16.57 21.41
C GLN A 355 9.18 16.21 21.41
N THR A 356 8.37 17.02 20.74
CA THR A 356 6.93 16.79 20.55
C THR A 356 6.58 16.91 19.07
N GLN A 357 5.82 15.96 18.54
CA GLN A 357 5.34 15.98 17.16
C GLN A 357 3.88 15.54 17.05
N ARG A 358 3.13 16.17 16.14
CA ARG A 358 1.74 15.81 15.82
C ARG A 358 1.70 15.19 14.43
N THR A 359 1.64 13.88 14.37
CA THR A 359 1.86 13.08 13.16
C THR A 359 0.76 12.06 12.92
N MET A 360 0.56 11.72 11.66
CA MET A 360 -0.35 10.67 11.23
C MET A 360 0.34 9.30 11.33
N HIS A 361 -0.28 8.40 12.08
CA HIS A 361 0.05 6.98 12.03
C HIS A 361 -0.58 6.34 10.80
N ASN A 362 0.26 5.84 9.90
CA ASN A 362 -0.14 5.15 8.68
C ASN A 362 -0.06 3.64 8.90
N CYS A 363 -1.19 2.93 9.04
CA CYS A 363 -1.14 1.47 9.14
C CYS A 363 -1.03 0.82 7.75
N VAL A 364 -0.27 -0.27 7.66
CA VAL A 364 -0.12 -1.10 6.47
C VAL A 364 -1.44 -1.66 5.93
N GLN A 365 -2.42 -1.89 6.81
CA GLN A 365 -3.76 -2.39 6.46
C GLN A 365 -4.66 -1.27 5.87
N GLY A 366 -4.30 0.01 6.04
CA GLY A 366 -4.96 1.15 5.40
C GLY A 366 -5.80 2.07 6.29
N TRP A 367 -5.90 1.81 7.60
CA TRP A 367 -6.46 2.76 8.57
C TRP A 367 -5.39 3.76 9.05
N THR A 368 -5.85 4.88 9.62
CA THR A 368 -5.00 5.96 10.12
C THR A 368 -5.45 6.46 11.49
N SER A 369 -4.56 7.13 12.21
CA SER A 369 -4.89 7.92 13.41
C SER A 369 -3.87 9.03 13.60
N ILE A 370 -4.27 10.21 14.04
CA ILE A 370 -3.37 11.35 14.23
C ILE A 370 -3.12 11.55 15.72
N GLY A 371 -1.85 11.50 16.13
CA GLY A 371 -1.45 11.58 17.54
C GLY A 371 -0.37 12.60 17.77
N GLU A 372 -0.33 13.13 18.98
CA GLU A 372 0.80 13.88 19.50
C GLU A 372 1.72 12.92 20.27
N TRP A 373 2.98 12.84 19.85
CA TRP A 373 3.97 11.95 20.43
C TRP A 373 5.09 12.78 21.04
N SER A 374 5.50 12.43 22.25
CA SER A 374 6.63 13.09 22.91
C SER A 374 7.65 12.09 23.45
N GLY A 375 8.92 12.46 23.34
CA GLY A 375 10.04 11.55 23.59
C GLY A 375 11.40 12.18 23.33
N ILE A 376 12.41 11.34 23.10
CA ILE A 376 13.74 11.74 22.63
C ILE A 376 13.95 11.37 21.17
N SER A 377 14.76 12.14 20.45
CA SER A 377 15.16 11.77 19.09
C SER A 377 15.98 10.48 19.12
N LEU A 378 15.75 9.58 18.17
CA LEU A 378 16.54 8.35 18.07
C LEU A 378 18.01 8.66 17.70
N ALA A 379 18.25 9.76 16.98
CA ALA A 379 19.60 10.25 16.69
C ALA A 379 20.38 10.55 17.97
N GLN A 380 19.74 11.15 18.98
CA GLN A 380 20.41 11.49 20.25
C GLN A 380 20.80 10.23 21.03
N LEU A 381 19.98 9.18 20.97
CA LEU A 381 20.35 7.88 21.54
C LEU A 381 21.53 7.26 20.77
N ALA A 382 21.51 7.34 19.44
CA ALA A 382 22.62 6.86 18.61
C ALA A 382 23.92 7.62 18.93
N ASP A 383 23.89 8.95 19.00
CA ASP A 383 25.05 9.78 19.32
C ASP A 383 25.64 9.46 20.71
N LEU A 384 24.79 9.12 21.70
CA LEU A 384 25.24 8.67 23.02
C LEU A 384 26.08 7.40 22.94
N VAL A 385 25.57 6.39 22.24
CA VAL A 385 26.20 5.06 22.20
C VAL A 385 27.33 4.96 21.18
N LYS A 386 27.37 5.88 20.20
CA LYS A 386 28.36 5.95 19.11
C LYS A 386 28.46 4.63 18.33
N PRO A 387 27.58 4.37 17.35
CA PRO A 387 27.61 3.15 16.55
C PRO A 387 28.95 3.01 15.83
N LEU A 388 29.51 1.80 15.83
CA LEU A 388 30.74 1.49 15.12
C LEU A 388 30.54 1.62 13.60
N PRO A 389 31.59 1.89 12.80
CA PRO A 389 31.47 2.10 11.35
C PRO A 389 30.80 0.94 10.57
N GLN A 390 30.88 -0.28 11.08
CA GLN A 390 30.24 -1.46 10.50
C GLN A 390 28.74 -1.59 10.82
N ALA A 391 28.21 -0.85 11.80
CA ALA A 391 26.80 -0.89 12.15
C ALA A 391 25.97 -0.30 11.00
N LYS A 392 25.04 -1.09 10.45
CA LYS A 392 24.18 -0.70 9.32
C LYS A 392 22.72 -0.64 9.70
N TYR A 393 22.32 -1.36 10.74
CA TYR A 393 20.95 -1.51 11.16
C TYR A 393 20.81 -1.36 12.67
N ILE A 394 19.58 -1.12 13.10
CA ILE A 394 19.15 -1.12 14.49
C ILE A 394 18.06 -2.18 14.62
N CYS A 395 18.28 -3.17 15.49
CA CYS A 395 17.30 -4.16 15.90
C CYS A 395 16.62 -3.71 17.19
N PHE A 396 15.30 -3.61 17.16
CA PHE A 396 14.47 -3.27 18.31
C PHE A 396 13.77 -4.53 18.80
N LEU A 397 13.95 -4.85 20.08
CA LEU A 397 13.32 -5.99 20.74
C LEU A 397 12.12 -5.51 21.55
N SER A 398 11.02 -6.27 21.48
CA SER A 398 9.79 -6.02 22.24
C SER A 398 9.63 -7.01 23.39
N MET A 399 8.95 -6.61 24.45
CA MET A 399 8.48 -7.52 25.51
C MET A 399 7.33 -8.43 25.04
N GLN A 400 6.75 -8.14 23.88
CA GLN A 400 5.67 -8.95 23.31
C GLN A 400 6.22 -10.28 22.79
N ASP A 401 5.57 -11.36 23.20
CA ASP A 401 5.71 -12.67 22.55
C ASP A 401 4.44 -12.90 21.72
N THR A 402 4.57 -13.02 20.42
CA THR A 402 3.42 -13.09 19.52
C THR A 402 2.62 -14.38 19.66
N GLY A 403 3.24 -15.48 20.08
CA GLY A 403 2.55 -16.74 20.34
C GLY A 403 1.68 -16.67 21.57
N ARG A 404 2.14 -15.98 22.62
CA ARG A 404 1.39 -15.75 23.85
C ARG A 404 0.36 -14.63 23.73
N ASP A 405 0.77 -13.51 23.16
CA ASP A 405 0.04 -12.24 23.27
C ASP A 405 -0.85 -11.96 22.05
N GLU A 406 -0.54 -12.55 20.89
CA GLU A 406 -1.24 -12.32 19.62
C GLU A 406 -1.74 -13.62 18.95
N PRO A 407 -2.67 -14.37 19.59
CA PRO A 407 -3.14 -15.65 19.05
C PRO A 407 -3.91 -15.52 17.71
N ALA A 408 -4.28 -14.31 17.31
CA ALA A 408 -4.91 -14.03 16.02
C ALA A 408 -3.88 -13.87 14.88
N ALA A 409 -2.58 -13.81 15.19
CA ALA A 409 -1.54 -13.68 14.19
C ALA A 409 -1.45 -14.94 13.33
N GLU A 410 -1.14 -14.76 12.05
CA GLU A 410 -1.16 -15.84 11.05
C GLU A 410 -0.19 -16.98 11.37
N THR A 411 0.98 -16.65 11.91
CA THR A 411 1.94 -17.64 12.41
C THR A 411 2.29 -17.26 13.85
N PRO A 412 1.89 -18.06 14.85
CA PRO A 412 2.19 -17.75 16.24
C PRO A 412 3.64 -18.10 16.57
N GLY A 413 4.28 -17.27 17.40
CA GLY A 413 5.49 -17.65 18.12
C GLY A 413 6.61 -16.63 18.08
N GLY A 414 7.32 -16.54 19.20
CA GLY A 414 8.55 -15.78 19.32
C GLY A 414 8.33 -14.32 19.70
N GLN A 415 9.43 -13.73 20.15
CA GLN A 415 9.52 -12.33 20.52
C GLN A 415 9.28 -11.44 19.29
N PHE A 416 8.46 -10.41 19.43
CA PHE A 416 8.31 -9.40 18.39
C PHE A 416 9.59 -8.55 18.33
N TYR A 417 10.12 -8.36 17.13
CA TYR A 417 11.27 -7.51 16.87
C TYR A 417 11.16 -6.85 15.50
N GLU A 418 11.87 -5.76 15.31
CA GLU A 418 11.97 -5.08 14.02
C GLU A 418 13.39 -4.61 13.76
N VAL A 419 13.82 -4.71 12.51
CA VAL A 419 15.10 -4.16 12.07
C VAL A 419 14.85 -2.94 11.19
N MET A 420 15.60 -1.88 11.44
CA MET A 420 15.54 -0.61 10.72
C MET A 420 16.93 -0.23 10.23
N ASP A 421 17.06 0.36 9.05
CA ASP A 421 18.34 0.93 8.61
C ASP A 421 18.78 2.06 9.55
N LEU A 422 20.06 2.08 9.91
CA LEU A 422 20.63 3.06 10.85
C LEU A 422 20.42 4.50 10.36
N GLU A 423 20.44 4.73 9.04
CA GLU A 423 20.18 6.06 8.46
C GLU A 423 18.82 6.66 8.87
N LEU A 424 17.81 5.84 9.15
CA LEU A 424 16.47 6.30 9.52
C LEU A 424 16.45 6.88 10.94
N ALA A 425 17.40 6.52 11.80
CA ALA A 425 17.56 7.09 13.13
C ALA A 425 17.82 8.61 13.09
N TYR A 426 18.50 9.07 12.05
CA TYR A 426 18.89 10.47 11.87
C TYR A 426 17.84 11.29 11.10
N LYS A 427 16.71 10.68 10.68
CA LYS A 427 15.64 11.43 10.03
C LYS A 427 14.88 12.31 11.02
N PRO A 428 14.40 13.50 10.60
CA PRO A 428 13.50 14.30 11.41
C PRO A 428 12.25 13.50 11.77
N GLN A 429 11.76 13.70 13.00
CA GLN A 429 10.56 13.06 13.53
C GLN A 429 10.67 11.54 13.75
N THR A 430 11.89 10.98 13.69
CA THR A 430 12.19 9.65 14.22
C THR A 430 12.51 9.74 15.71
N LEU A 431 11.65 9.19 16.57
CA LEU A 431 11.79 9.33 18.02
C LEU A 431 11.43 8.05 18.80
N LEU A 432 11.93 7.98 20.03
CA LEU A 432 11.49 7.02 21.04
C LEU A 432 10.50 7.73 21.98
N ALA A 433 9.22 7.43 21.81
CA ALA A 433 8.12 8.05 22.52
C ALA A 433 7.85 7.35 23.85
N TYR A 434 7.74 8.14 24.91
CA TYR A 434 7.27 7.74 26.25
C TYR A 434 6.01 8.49 26.68
N GLU A 435 5.50 9.39 25.83
CA GLU A 435 4.29 10.19 26.02
C GLU A 435 3.43 10.20 24.74
N MET A 436 2.12 10.28 24.95
CA MET A 436 1.13 10.39 23.89
C MET A 436 -0.02 11.31 24.32
N ASN A 437 -0.36 12.30 23.49
CA ASN A 437 -1.43 13.28 23.71
C ASN A 437 -1.33 13.95 25.09
N GLY A 438 -0.14 14.46 25.42
CA GLY A 438 0.15 15.15 26.69
C GLY A 438 0.15 14.29 27.95
N ARG A 439 0.05 12.96 27.83
CA ARG A 439 -0.01 12.01 28.96
C ARG A 439 1.06 10.93 28.82
N PRO A 440 1.43 10.23 29.92
CA PRO A 440 2.26 9.03 29.83
C PRO A 440 1.72 8.05 28.79
N LEU A 441 2.61 7.43 28.03
CA LEU A 441 2.25 6.52 26.95
C LEU A 441 1.31 5.41 27.47
N PRO A 442 0.12 5.21 26.87
CA PRO A 442 -0.78 4.13 27.29
C PRO A 442 -0.21 2.75 26.95
N ILE A 443 -0.49 1.75 27.80
CA ILE A 443 -0.07 0.35 27.62
C ILE A 443 -0.44 -0.18 26.22
N LYS A 444 -1.69 0.03 25.77
CA LYS A 444 -2.16 -0.40 24.43
C LYS A 444 -1.41 0.23 23.25
N HIS A 445 -0.71 1.35 23.48
CA HIS A 445 0.06 2.06 22.46
C HIS A 445 1.58 1.89 22.59
N GLY A 446 2.05 1.12 23.59
CA GLY A 446 3.43 0.66 23.66
C GLY A 446 4.21 1.07 24.91
N ALA A 447 3.55 1.40 26.02
CA ALA A 447 4.23 1.77 27.26
C ALA A 447 5.27 0.71 27.72
N PRO A 448 6.43 1.09 28.25
CA PRO A 448 6.84 2.46 28.57
C PRO A 448 7.47 3.22 27.40
N LEU A 449 7.89 2.52 26.34
CA LEU A 449 8.63 3.10 25.23
C LEU A 449 8.20 2.52 23.88
N ARG A 450 7.98 3.41 22.90
CA ARG A 450 7.58 3.07 21.54
C ARG A 450 8.40 3.84 20.50
N LEU A 451 8.85 3.15 19.45
CA LEU A 451 9.46 3.78 18.29
C LEU A 451 8.41 4.54 17.45
N ARG A 452 8.81 5.66 16.86
CA ARG A 452 8.08 6.42 15.84
C ARG A 452 9.02 6.71 14.67
N VAL A 453 8.58 6.39 13.45
CA VAL A 453 9.34 6.63 12.21
C VAL A 453 8.37 7.11 11.14
N GLU A 454 8.14 8.41 11.06
CA GLU A 454 6.93 8.95 10.39
C GLU A 454 6.91 8.78 8.86
N THR A 455 8.03 8.36 8.25
CA THR A 455 8.10 7.99 6.84
C THR A 455 7.77 6.51 6.56
N GLN A 456 7.57 5.69 7.59
CA GLN A 456 7.26 4.25 7.49
C GLN A 456 5.82 3.96 7.91
N VAL A 457 5.32 2.77 7.56
CA VAL A 457 4.05 2.27 8.12
C VAL A 457 4.21 1.77 9.57
N GLY A 458 3.08 1.65 10.25
CA GLY A 458 2.99 1.48 11.69
C GLY A 458 3.57 0.20 12.31
N PHE A 459 3.73 -0.90 11.56
CA PHE A 459 4.26 -2.13 12.14
C PHE A 459 5.77 -2.05 12.43
N LYS A 460 6.52 -1.24 11.67
CA LYS A 460 7.93 -0.92 11.93
C LYS A 460 8.14 -0.14 13.23
N MET A 461 7.10 0.49 13.74
CA MET A 461 7.13 1.35 14.92
C MET A 461 6.89 0.53 16.20
N VAL A 462 7.93 -0.22 16.60
CA VAL A 462 7.90 -1.18 17.72
C VAL A 462 7.32 -0.59 19.00
N LYS A 463 6.49 -1.38 19.65
CA LYS A 463 5.89 -1.10 20.96
C LYS A 463 6.57 -1.92 22.05
N TRP A 464 6.45 -1.47 23.31
CA TRP A 464 6.90 -2.24 24.48
C TRP A 464 8.39 -2.61 24.37
N ILE A 465 9.21 -1.66 23.92
CA ILE A 465 10.63 -1.91 23.65
C ILE A 465 11.32 -2.33 24.95
N ASN A 466 12.17 -3.36 24.89
CA ASN A 466 13.04 -3.77 26.00
C ASN A 466 14.50 -3.98 25.60
N GLY A 467 14.86 -3.76 24.34
CA GLY A 467 16.25 -3.83 23.92
C GLY A 467 16.45 -3.14 22.57
N ILE A 468 17.64 -2.55 22.40
CA ILE A 468 18.07 -1.95 21.15
C ILE A 468 19.49 -2.44 20.86
N GLU A 469 19.69 -3.05 19.70
CA GLU A 469 20.99 -3.55 19.27
C GLU A 469 21.38 -2.98 17.92
N PHE A 470 22.58 -2.40 17.83
CA PHE A 470 23.15 -1.98 16.56
C PHE A 470 23.86 -3.17 15.91
N VAL A 471 23.52 -3.49 14.67
CA VAL A 471 24.00 -4.70 13.96
C VAL A 471 24.46 -4.36 12.55
N ASP A 472 25.34 -5.18 11.97
CA ASP A 472 25.89 -5.03 10.62
C ASP A 472 25.10 -5.84 9.59
N ASP A 473 24.49 -6.95 10.02
CA ASP A 473 23.63 -7.82 9.24
C ASP A 473 22.50 -8.39 10.09
N TYR A 474 21.30 -8.48 9.50
CA TYR A 474 20.12 -9.06 10.13
C TYR A 474 19.76 -10.45 9.58
N SER A 475 20.50 -10.97 8.58
CA SER A 475 20.18 -12.25 7.95
C SER A 475 20.19 -13.44 8.91
N GLY A 476 20.95 -13.34 10.01
CA GLY A 476 20.98 -14.33 11.10
C GLY A 476 19.94 -14.13 12.20
N ILE A 477 19.10 -13.09 12.13
CA ILE A 477 18.07 -12.78 13.12
C ILE A 477 16.72 -13.30 12.62
N GLY A 478 16.10 -14.20 13.39
CA GLY A 478 14.86 -14.89 13.00
C GLY A 478 15.02 -15.66 11.68
N HIS A 479 14.21 -15.33 10.69
CA HIS A 479 14.25 -15.89 9.33
C HIS A 479 14.99 -14.99 8.32
N GLY A 480 15.63 -13.91 8.80
CA GLY A 480 16.53 -13.08 8.01
C GLY A 480 15.84 -12.13 7.03
N LEU A 481 14.56 -11.78 7.24
CA LEU A 481 13.83 -10.82 6.38
C LEU A 481 13.69 -9.41 7.00
N GLY A 482 14.24 -9.18 8.20
CA GLY A 482 14.39 -7.83 8.76
C GLY A 482 13.30 -7.41 9.76
N GLY A 483 12.57 -8.36 10.31
CA GLY A 483 11.59 -8.13 11.37
C GLY A 483 10.61 -9.28 11.50
N TRP A 484 9.84 -9.30 12.60
CA TRP A 484 8.91 -10.39 12.85
C TRP A 484 7.81 -10.46 11.79
N ARG A 485 7.29 -9.30 11.32
CA ARG A 485 6.23 -9.25 10.31
C ARG A 485 6.76 -9.65 8.93
N GLU A 486 7.97 -9.26 8.59
CA GLU A 486 8.65 -9.64 7.38
C GLU A 486 8.87 -11.15 7.33
N ASP A 487 9.28 -11.74 8.45
CA ASP A 487 9.53 -13.17 8.56
C ASP A 487 8.26 -14.03 8.47
N HIS A 488 7.19 -13.63 9.16
CA HIS A 488 6.03 -14.48 9.37
C HIS A 488 4.86 -14.15 8.43
N VAL A 489 4.66 -12.87 8.10
CA VAL A 489 3.58 -12.39 7.22
C VAL A 489 4.09 -11.79 5.90
N HIS A 490 5.41 -11.87 5.67
CA HIS A 490 6.07 -11.54 4.41
C HIS A 490 5.86 -10.09 3.95
N TYR A 491 5.72 -9.17 4.91
CA TYR A 491 5.75 -7.74 4.61
C TYR A 491 7.12 -7.34 4.06
N ASP A 492 7.19 -6.23 3.33
CA ASP A 492 8.46 -5.61 2.97
C ASP A 492 9.18 -5.08 4.22
N LYS A 493 10.51 -5.13 4.26
CA LYS A 493 11.32 -4.45 5.30
C LYS A 493 11.19 -2.93 5.23
N ASP A 494 11.32 -2.40 4.02
CA ASP A 494 11.27 -0.97 3.72
C ASP A 494 9.86 -0.62 3.27
N VAL A 495 9.17 0.31 3.93
CA VAL A 495 7.71 0.47 3.77
C VAL A 495 7.30 1.94 3.70
N GLU A 496 8.05 2.69 2.92
CA GLU A 496 7.74 4.07 2.55
C GLU A 496 6.54 4.22 1.59
N ILE A 497 6.08 3.12 0.97
CA ILE A 497 4.99 3.10 -0.02
C ILE A 497 3.73 2.40 0.48
#